data_AF-A0A354UAE2-F1
#
_entry.id   AF-A0A354UAE2-F1
#
_cell.length_a   1.000
_cell.length_b   1.000
_cell.length_c   1.000
_cell.angle_alpha   90.00
_cell.angle_beta   90.00
_cell.angle_gamma   90.00
#
_symmetry.space_group_name_H-M   'P 1'
#
loop_
_entity.id
_entity.type
_entity.pdbx_description
1 polymer ?
#
loop_
_entity_poly.entity_id
_entity_poly.type
_entity_poly.pdbx_seq_one_letter_code
_entity_poly.pdbx_strand_id
1 'polypeptide(L)'
;GDFDLRCNLATVDLESIHKGSEDEELLLSLIKEHEAATGSPKAGRILREWEDMIPKFVKVFPVEYRQALGKMHKDDAEINRTKHSN
;
A
#
# COMPACT_ATOMS: atom_id res chain seq x y z
N GLY A 1 -17.00 -4.04 -2.35
CA GLY A 1 -17.71 -2.79 -2.66
C GLY A 1 -17.72 -2.58 -4.16
N ASP A 2 -18.07 -1.39 -4.65
CA ASP A 2 -18.05 -1.01 -6.07
C ASP A 2 -16.86 -0.09 -6.42
N PHE A 3 -15.84 -0.01 -5.56
CA PHE A 3 -14.70 0.90 -5.69
C PHE A 3 -13.96 0.71 -7.03
N ASP A 4 -13.82 -0.53 -7.48
CA ASP A 4 -13.12 -0.89 -8.73
C ASP A 4 -13.81 -0.27 -9.96
N LEU A 5 -15.13 -0.07 -9.90
CA LEU A 5 -15.91 0.57 -10.97
C LEU A 5 -15.73 2.10 -11.02
N ARG A 6 -15.10 2.68 -10.00
CA ARG A 6 -14.87 4.13 -9.86
C ARG A 6 -13.41 4.50 -10.06
N CYS A 7 -12.55 3.53 -10.36
CA CYS A 7 -11.11 3.74 -10.52
C CYS A 7 -10.71 3.84 -12.00
N ASN A 8 -9.68 4.64 -12.28
CA ASN A 8 -9.02 4.63 -13.59
C ASN A 8 -8.08 3.42 -13.71
N LEU A 9 -8.65 2.24 -14.01
CA LEU A 9 -7.91 0.98 -14.10
C LEU A 9 -6.88 0.93 -15.24
N ALA A 10 -6.83 1.93 -16.12
CA ALA A 10 -5.80 2.01 -17.15
C ALA A 10 -4.41 2.37 -16.57
N THR A 11 -4.37 3.04 -15.41
CA THR A 11 -3.12 3.60 -14.85
C THR A 11 -2.86 3.19 -13.42
N VAL A 12 -3.77 2.46 -12.77
CA VAL A 12 -3.59 2.01 -11.39
C VAL A 12 -3.93 0.53 -11.24
N ASP A 13 -3.12 -0.15 -10.44
CA ASP A 13 -3.39 -1.48 -9.93
C ASP A 13 -4.12 -1.37 -8.59
N LEU A 14 -5.07 -2.28 -8.38
CA LEU A 14 -5.82 -2.42 -7.14
C LEU A 14 -5.45 -3.73 -6.48
N GLU A 15 -4.98 -3.67 -5.24
CA GLU A 15 -4.50 -4.81 -4.48
C GLU A 15 -5.20 -4.91 -3.13
N SER A 16 -5.49 -6.14 -2.70
CA SER A 16 -5.95 -6.40 -1.35
C SER A 16 -4.80 -6.29 -0.36
N ILE A 17 -5.08 -5.77 0.84
CA ILE A 17 -4.08 -5.75 1.92
C ILE A 17 -4.11 -7.12 2.62
N HIS A 18 -2.96 -7.78 2.66
CA HIS A 18 -2.83 -9.09 3.28
C HIS A 18 -2.58 -8.97 4.79
N LYS A 19 -3.18 -9.87 5.56
CA LYS A 19 -2.97 -9.91 7.01
C LYS A 19 -1.51 -10.27 7.34
N GLY A 20 -0.90 -9.55 8.27
CA GLY A 20 0.51 -9.68 8.66
C GLY A 20 1.51 -9.09 7.66
N SER A 21 1.04 -8.30 6.67
CA SER A 21 1.93 -7.61 5.73
C SER A 21 2.39 -6.26 6.27
N GLU A 22 3.53 -5.77 5.77
CA GLU A 22 4.01 -4.40 6.04
C GLU A 22 2.98 -3.32 5.66
N ASP A 23 2.17 -3.58 4.63
CA ASP A 23 1.08 -2.68 4.22
C ASP A 23 -0.02 -2.60 5.29
N GLU A 24 -0.37 -3.71 5.94
CA GLU A 24 -1.32 -3.70 7.05
C GLU A 24 -0.78 -2.90 8.24
N GLU A 25 0.47 -3.15 8.61
CA GLU A 25 1.13 -2.46 9.73
C GLU A 25 1.19 -0.95 9.49
N LEU A 26 1.61 -0.54 8.28
CA LEU A 26 1.65 0.84 7.86
C LEU A 26 0.25 1.47 7.92
N LEU A 27 -0.76 0.84 7.31
CA LEU A 27 -2.12 1.37 7.32
C LEU A 27 -2.65 1.53 8.75
N LEU A 28 -2.43 0.53 9.62
CA LEU A 28 -2.86 0.57 11.00
C LEU A 28 -2.19 1.73 11.77
N SER A 29 -0.89 1.95 11.56
CA SER A 29 -0.15 3.05 12.19
C SER A 29 -0.69 4.42 11.78
N LEU A 30 -0.95 4.63 10.48
CA LEU A 30 -1.48 5.88 9.94
C LEU A 30 -2.88 6.19 10.47
N ILE A 31 -3.73 5.16 10.60
CA ILE A 31 -5.09 5.35 11.14
C ILE A 31 -5.04 5.69 12.65
N LYS A 32 -4.13 5.07 13.41
CA LYS A 32 -3.91 5.39 14.84
C LYS A 32 -3.40 6.81 15.02
N GLU A 33 -2.43 7.24 14.21
CA GLU A 33 -1.94 8.61 14.21
C GLU A 33 -3.07 9.60 13.89
N HIS A 34 -3.87 9.30 12.87
CA HIS A 34 -5.01 10.12 12.50
C HIS A 34 -6.07 10.21 13.62
N GLU A 35 -6.40 9.10 14.30
CA GLU A 35 -7.29 9.13 15.47
C GLU A 35 -6.71 10.02 16.58
N ALA A 36 -5.43 9.83 16.93
CA ALA A 36 -4.79 10.60 17.99
C ALA A 36 -4.70 12.10 17.67
N ALA A 37 -4.42 12.46 16.42
CA ALA A 37 -4.27 13.84 16.00
C ALA A 37 -5.60 14.58 15.84
N THR A 38 -6.70 13.88 15.51
CA THR A 38 -7.97 14.52 15.13
C THR A 38 -9.16 14.17 16.02
N GLY A 39 -9.06 13.13 16.84
CA GLY A 39 -10.18 12.57 17.59
C GLY A 39 -11.27 11.95 16.69
N SER A 40 -10.95 11.57 15.46
CA SER A 40 -11.91 11.08 14.46
C SER A 40 -12.71 9.86 14.97
N PRO A 41 -14.04 9.98 15.19
CA PRO A 41 -14.87 8.87 15.66
C PRO A 41 -14.90 7.71 14.66
N LYS A 42 -14.74 8.02 13.36
CA LYS A 42 -14.67 7.03 12.28
C LYS A 42 -13.37 6.24 12.37
N ALA A 43 -12.24 6.90 12.61
CA ALA A 43 -10.95 6.24 12.80
C ALA A 43 -11.00 5.30 14.00
N GLY A 44 -11.53 5.77 15.14
CA GLY A 44 -11.71 4.93 16.32
C GLY A 44 -12.62 3.72 16.09
N ARG A 45 -13.69 3.87 15.30
CA ARG A 45 -14.51 2.71 14.91
C ARG A 45 -13.75 1.72 14.04
N ILE A 46 -13.00 2.22 13.05
CA ILE A 46 -12.18 1.36 12.17
C ILE A 46 -11.17 0.56 12.99
N LEU A 47 -10.52 1.18 13.97
CA LEU A 47 -9.54 0.51 14.83
C LEU A 47 -10.16 -0.52 15.77
N ARG A 48 -11.37 -0.24 16.31
CA ARG A 48 -12.08 -1.21 17.17
C ARG A 48 -12.58 -2.43 16.41
N GLU A 49 -13.01 -2.25 15.16
CA GLU A 49 -13.57 -3.30 14.30
C GLU A 49 -12.57 -3.74 13.23
N TRP A 50 -11.26 -3.69 13.54
CA TRP A 50 -10.19 -3.79 12.53
C TRP A 50 -10.29 -5.03 11.65
N GLU A 51 -10.52 -6.19 12.25
CA GLU A 51 -10.63 -7.48 11.53
C GLU A 51 -11.75 -7.48 10.49
N ASP A 52 -12.85 -6.76 10.73
CA ASP A 52 -13.98 -6.62 9.80
C ASP A 52 -13.79 -5.46 8.80
N MET A 53 -12.85 -4.57 9.08
CA MET A 53 -12.58 -3.39 8.26
C MET A 53 -11.43 -3.60 7.28
N ILE A 54 -10.37 -4.31 7.67
CA ILE A 54 -9.19 -4.52 6.82
C ILE A 54 -9.53 -5.12 5.44
N PRO A 55 -10.47 -6.08 5.28
CA PRO A 55 -10.80 -6.63 3.96
C PRO A 55 -11.52 -5.62 3.04
N LYS A 56 -11.94 -4.47 3.57
CA LYS A 56 -12.63 -3.41 2.82
C LYS A 56 -11.67 -2.34 2.32
N PHE A 57 -10.40 -2.36 2.75
CA PHE A 57 -9.37 -1.49 2.21
C PHE A 57 -8.74 -2.09 0.96
N VAL A 58 -8.43 -1.21 0.01
CA VAL A 58 -7.77 -1.55 -1.25
C VAL A 58 -6.54 -0.67 -1.36
N LYS A 59 -5.38 -1.28 -1.58
CA LYS A 59 -4.15 -0.58 -1.91
C LYS A 59 -4.21 -0.19 -3.39
N VAL A 60 -4.08 1.10 -3.66
CA VAL A 60 -4.03 1.63 -5.02
C VAL A 60 -2.57 1.92 -5.35
N PHE A 61 -2.07 1.34 -6.43
CA PHE A 61 -0.68 1.49 -6.83
C PHE A 61 -0.59 1.94 -8.29
N PRO A 62 0.01 3.11 -8.60
CA PRO A 62 0.17 3.54 -9.99
C PRO A 62 1.06 2.60 -10.79
N VAL A 63 0.62 2.23 -11.99
CA VAL A 63 1.32 1.27 -12.87
C VAL A 63 2.69 1.83 -13.28
N GLU A 64 2.77 3.11 -13.65
CA GLU A 64 4.01 3.75 -14.05
C GLU A 64 5.01 3.82 -12.89
N TYR A 65 4.52 4.04 -11.67
CA TYR A 65 5.37 4.05 -10.48
C TYR A 65 5.95 2.65 -10.19
N ARG A 66 5.15 1.59 -10.38
CA ARG A 66 5.62 0.20 -10.27
C ARG A 66 6.71 -0.11 -11.27
N GLN A 67 6.53 0.34 -12.51
CA GLN A 67 7.53 0.17 -13.56
C GLN A 67 8.81 0.94 -13.26
N ALA A 68 8.72 2.17 -12.72
CA ALA A 68 9.88 2.95 -12.32
C ALA A 68 10.67 2.25 -11.21
N LEU A 69 10.00 1.77 -10.15
CA LEU A 69 10.64 1.00 -9.08
C LEU A 69 11.28 -0.29 -9.60
N GLY A 70 10.60 -1.01 -10.50
CA GLY A 70 11.13 -2.22 -11.12
C GLY A 70 12.35 -1.97 -12.01
N LYS A 71 12.44 -0.80 -12.65
CA LYS A 71 13.64 -0.36 -13.40
C LYS A 71 14.78 -0.04 -12.44
N MET A 72 14.53 0.74 -11.39
CA MET A 72 15.54 1.09 -10.38
C MET A 72 16.13 -0.16 -9.71
N HIS A 73 15.30 -1.15 -9.34
CA HIS A 73 15.78 -2.41 -8.77
C HIS A 73 16.63 -3.25 -9.75
N LYS A 74 16.34 -3.20 -11.06
CA LYS A 74 17.14 -3.88 -12.07
C LYS A 74 18.47 -3.19 -12.29
N ASP A 75 18.46 -1.86 -12.37
CA ASP A 75 19.67 -1.05 -12.56
C ASP A 75 20.62 -1.23 -11.35
N ASP A 76 20.09 -1.24 -10.13
CA ASP A 76 20.86 -1.51 -8.91
C ASP A 76 21.42 -2.94 -8.86
N ALA A 77 20.66 -3.94 -9.33
CA ALA A 77 21.11 -5.33 -9.41
C ALA A 77 22.21 -5.53 -10.48
N GLU A 78 22.12 -4.83 -11.62
CA GLU A 78 23.14 -4.86 -12.68
C GLU A 78 24.43 -4.16 -12.25
N ILE A 79 24.35 -2.99 -11.61
CA ILE A 79 25.51 -2.27 -11.07
C ILE A 79 26.27 -3.13 -10.04
N ASN A 80 25.55 -3.82 -9.15
CA ASN A 80 26.17 -4.70 -8.16
C ASN A 80 26.86 -5.93 -8.79
N ARG A 81 26.34 -6.44 -9.92
CA ARG A 81 26.95 -7.56 -10.67
C ARG A 81 28.24 -7.15 -11.37
N THR A 82 28.32 -5.94 -11.94
CA THR A 82 29.53 -5.46 -12.63
C THR A 82 30.67 -5.15 -11.65
N LYS A 83 30.37 -4.68 -10.43
CA LYS A 83 31.39 -4.38 -9.40
C LYS A 83 32.07 -5.63 -8.80
N HIS A 84 31.51 -6.82 -8.96
CA HIS A 84 32.09 -8.09 -8.51
C HIS A 84 32.90 -8.83 -9.59
N SER A 85 33.03 -8.25 -10.81
CA SER A 85 33.76 -8.87 -11.93
C SER A 85 34.95 -8.04 -12.43
N ASN A 86 35.38 -7.01 -11.69
CA ASN A 86 36.62 -6.27 -11.92
C ASN A 86 37.54 -6.35 -10.70
#